data_AF-A0A9X8E871-F1
#
_entry.id   AF-A0A9X8E871-F1
#
_cell.length_a   1.000
_cell.length_b   1.000
_cell.length_c   1.000
_cell.angle_alpha   90.00
_cell.angle_beta   90.00
_cell.angle_gamma   90.00
#
_symmetry.space_group_name_H-M   'P 1'
#
loop_
_entity.id
_entity.type
_entity.pdbx_description
1 polymer ?
#
loop_
_entity_poly.entity_id
_entity_poly.type
_entity_poly.pdbx_seq_one_letter_code
_entity_poly.pdbx_strand_id
1 'polypeptide(L)'
;MSYLIVKIGVDLDVELLRVMPLILGFVYKLFAPKVTARERSSPWFGLRPASFAGDFDTGGALPDYFLALLLVVTFCAIAPLLNYFALVYFIVAELVFRRQVLYVYDPSPHSSGVYWPRLHTFLVGALLLSQVTFLGMISLKIAPGPIAAATALPFVSAVYYLYIEGIFPRSAKNLPLFSCARLDKQRAGHAFANLSAAFVQPALTASDPIKPDYSELATNVQDHPHTSTSNGDEEDGLNRSTAKDKSMKGFHI
;
A
#
# COMPACT_ATOMS: atom_id res chain seq x y z
N MET A 1 -27.18 6.12 14.73
CA MET A 1 -27.72 6.80 13.53
C MET A 1 -26.80 7.91 13.06
N SER A 2 -26.61 8.99 13.83
CA SER A 2 -25.80 10.16 13.41
C SER A 2 -24.37 9.81 13.00
N TYR A 3 -23.71 8.91 13.72
CA TYR A 3 -22.36 8.42 13.36
C TYR A 3 -22.31 7.83 11.94
N LEU A 4 -23.25 6.94 11.60
CA LEU A 4 -23.31 6.33 10.27
C LEU A 4 -23.64 7.36 9.19
N ILE A 5 -24.53 8.31 9.48
CA ILE A 5 -24.89 9.37 8.53
C ILE A 5 -23.67 10.26 8.22
N VAL A 6 -22.87 10.61 9.23
CA VAL A 6 -21.63 11.37 9.04
C VAL A 6 -20.58 10.56 8.28
N LYS A 7 -20.44 9.26 8.59
CA LYS A 7 -19.61 8.34 7.81
C LYS A 7 -20.04 8.26 6.34
N ILE A 8 -21.34 8.18 6.06
CA ILE A 8 -21.88 8.15 4.70
C ILE A 8 -21.61 9.47 3.96
N GLY A 9 -22.00 10.61 4.54
CA GLY A 9 -22.05 11.88 3.82
C GLY A 9 -20.81 12.77 3.92
N VAL A 10 -19.79 12.35 4.68
CA VAL A 10 -18.53 13.10 4.79
C VAL A 10 -17.37 12.19 4.45
N ASP A 11 -17.26 11.04 5.12
CA ASP A 11 -16.09 10.17 4.99
C ASP A 11 -15.99 9.56 3.58
N LEU A 12 -17.09 8.96 3.08
CA LEU A 12 -17.11 8.40 1.72
C LEU A 12 -16.92 9.46 0.63
N ASP A 13 -17.48 10.66 0.82
CA ASP A 13 -17.37 11.74 -0.16
C ASP A 13 -15.94 12.32 -0.20
N VAL A 14 -15.32 12.50 0.96
CA VAL A 14 -13.92 12.93 1.10
C VAL A 14 -12.95 11.90 0.50
N GLU A 15 -13.22 10.62 0.72
CA GLU A 15 -12.45 9.51 0.17
C GLU A 15 -12.63 9.43 -1.36
N LEU A 16 -13.88 9.52 -1.85
CA LEU A 16 -14.21 9.52 -3.29
C LEU A 16 -13.52 10.67 -4.03
N LEU A 17 -13.57 11.88 -3.47
CA LEU A 17 -12.90 13.05 -4.03
C LEU A 17 -11.38 13.00 -3.87
N ARG A 18 -10.84 12.05 -3.09
CA ARG A 18 -9.44 11.97 -2.71
C ARG A 18 -8.92 13.34 -2.25
N VAL A 19 -9.62 13.94 -1.29
CA VAL A 19 -9.33 15.30 -0.83
C VAL A 19 -7.87 15.42 -0.37
N MET A 20 -7.34 14.40 0.32
CA MET A 20 -5.99 14.44 0.85
C MET A 20 -4.89 14.55 -0.24
N PRO A 21 -4.79 13.66 -1.23
CA PRO A 21 -3.81 13.84 -2.31
C PRO A 21 -4.09 15.06 -3.20
N LEU A 22 -5.34 15.54 -3.31
CA LEU A 22 -5.63 16.80 -3.99
C LEU A 22 -5.03 18.01 -3.26
N ILE A 23 -5.16 18.07 -1.93
CA ILE A 23 -4.56 19.14 -1.12
C ILE A 23 -3.04 19.06 -1.20
N LEU A 24 -2.44 17.88 -1.02
CA LEU A 24 -0.98 17.72 -1.14
C LEU A 24 -0.48 18.08 -2.53
N GLY A 25 -1.20 17.68 -3.59
CA GLY A 25 -0.86 18.04 -4.95
C GLY A 25 -1.00 19.55 -5.23
N PHE A 26 -1.98 20.20 -4.63
CA PHE A 26 -2.15 21.65 -4.72
C PHE A 26 -1.00 22.40 -4.03
N VAL A 27 -0.64 21.99 -2.81
CA VAL A 27 0.49 22.53 -2.05
C VAL A 27 1.80 22.28 -2.81
N TYR A 28 2.02 21.08 -3.32
CA TYR A 28 3.16 20.75 -4.17
C TYR A 28 3.23 21.66 -5.40
N LYS A 29 2.08 21.92 -6.05
CA LYS A 29 2.03 22.81 -7.22
C LYS A 29 2.41 24.25 -6.86
N LEU A 30 2.11 24.71 -5.66
CA LEU A 30 2.37 26.08 -5.22
C LEU A 30 3.83 26.30 -4.76
N PHE A 31 4.42 25.32 -4.07
CA PHE A 31 5.72 25.48 -3.42
C PHE A 31 6.89 24.75 -4.11
N ALA A 32 6.65 23.72 -4.92
CA ALA A 32 7.74 22.94 -5.51
C ALA A 32 8.36 23.63 -6.76
N PRO A 33 9.69 23.70 -6.87
CA PRO A 33 10.38 24.11 -8.09
C PRO A 33 10.11 23.12 -9.23
N LYS A 34 9.80 23.60 -10.45
CA LYS A 34 9.40 22.77 -11.60
C LYS A 34 10.39 22.83 -12.76
N VAL A 35 11.68 22.77 -12.47
CA VAL A 35 12.73 23.04 -13.47
C VAL A 35 12.88 21.85 -14.44
N THR A 36 12.82 20.60 -13.97
CA THR A 36 13.00 19.42 -14.84
C THR A 36 11.77 18.51 -14.89
N ALA A 37 11.51 17.85 -16.04
CA ALA A 37 10.41 16.88 -16.18
C ALA A 37 10.47 15.72 -15.16
N ARG A 38 11.68 15.25 -14.84
CA ARG A 38 11.95 14.25 -13.79
C ARG A 38 11.67 14.77 -12.38
N GLU A 39 11.93 16.06 -12.14
CA GLU A 39 11.74 16.72 -10.85
C GLU A 39 10.24 16.88 -10.52
N ARG A 40 9.40 17.08 -11.56
CA ARG A 40 7.93 17.10 -11.42
C ARG A 40 7.32 15.78 -10.93
N SER A 41 8.02 14.67 -11.10
CA SER A 41 7.63 13.35 -10.56
C SER A 41 8.34 13.01 -9.25
N SER A 42 9.30 13.83 -8.82
CA SER A 42 10.08 13.56 -7.61
C SER A 42 9.37 14.09 -6.37
N PRO A 43 9.40 13.33 -5.25
CA PRO A 43 8.86 13.80 -3.98
C PRO A 43 9.69 14.98 -3.47
N TRP A 44 9.03 16.09 -3.13
CA TRP A 44 9.67 17.27 -2.57
C TRP A 44 9.32 17.37 -1.08
N PHE A 45 10.31 17.14 -0.20
CA PHE A 45 10.11 17.18 1.27
C PHE A 45 8.92 16.32 1.75
N GLY A 46 8.72 15.15 1.14
CA GLY A 46 7.59 14.25 1.44
C GLY A 46 6.27 14.59 0.75
N LEU A 47 6.16 15.75 0.08
CA LEU A 47 5.02 16.09 -0.77
C LEU A 47 5.14 15.37 -2.10
N ARG A 48 4.08 14.65 -2.47
CA ARG A 48 3.98 13.91 -3.74
C ARG A 48 3.01 14.63 -4.68
N PRO A 49 3.25 14.59 -6.00
CA PRO A 49 2.29 15.10 -6.97
C PRO A 49 0.99 14.28 -6.91
N ALA A 50 -0.16 14.91 -7.16
CA ALA A 50 -1.46 14.24 -7.19
C ALA A 50 -1.57 13.13 -8.27
N SER A 51 -0.64 13.09 -9.22
CA SER A 51 -0.57 12.06 -10.27
C SER A 51 0.09 10.76 -9.81
N PHE A 52 0.72 10.73 -8.64
CA PHE A 52 1.30 9.50 -8.09
C PHE A 52 0.20 8.67 -7.44
N ALA A 53 0.11 7.38 -7.79
CA ALA A 53 -0.84 6.47 -7.19
C ALA A 53 -0.54 6.34 -5.68
N GLY A 54 -1.59 6.40 -4.87
CA GLY A 54 -1.44 6.32 -3.42
C GLY A 54 -1.23 4.86 -3.01
N ASP A 55 -0.53 4.64 -1.89
CA ASP A 55 -0.62 3.35 -1.23
C ASP A 55 -1.98 3.26 -0.52
N PHE A 56 -2.53 2.05 -0.44
CA PHE A 56 -3.79 1.84 0.27
C PHE A 56 -3.51 1.79 1.78
N ASP A 57 -3.88 2.83 2.52
CA ASP A 57 -3.70 2.89 3.97
C ASP A 57 -4.57 1.85 4.68
N THR A 58 -4.03 0.65 4.76
CA THR A 58 -4.67 -0.49 5.43
C THR A 58 -4.66 -0.30 6.95
N GLY A 59 -3.78 0.55 7.49
CA GLY A 59 -3.62 0.76 8.93
C GLY A 59 -4.74 1.61 9.52
N GLY A 60 -5.10 2.72 8.85
CA GLY A 60 -6.15 3.63 9.31
C GLY A 60 -7.56 3.25 8.85
N ALA A 61 -7.72 2.88 7.57
CA ALA A 61 -9.05 2.68 7.00
C ALA A 61 -9.72 1.37 7.45
N LEU A 62 -8.95 0.28 7.57
CA LEU A 62 -9.47 -1.06 7.84
C LEU A 62 -10.17 -1.17 9.23
N PRO A 63 -9.60 -0.66 10.34
CA PRO A 63 -10.25 -0.69 11.64
C PRO A 63 -11.58 0.08 11.66
N ASP A 64 -11.66 1.18 10.93
CA ASP A 64 -12.86 2.01 10.84
C ASP A 64 -14.04 1.26 10.19
N TYR A 65 -13.76 0.51 9.11
CA TYR A 65 -14.76 -0.37 8.49
C TYR A 65 -15.16 -1.53 9.40
N PHE A 66 -14.21 -2.09 10.16
CA PHE A 66 -14.51 -3.12 11.14
C PHE A 66 -15.41 -2.61 12.26
N LEU A 67 -15.18 -1.39 12.77
CA LEU A 67 -16.03 -0.78 13.77
C LEU A 67 -17.44 -0.53 13.21
N ALA A 68 -17.55 0.00 11.99
CA ALA A 68 -18.84 0.18 11.33
C ALA A 68 -19.59 -1.15 11.18
N LEU A 69 -18.90 -2.21 10.74
CA LEU A 69 -19.47 -3.55 10.61
C LEU A 69 -19.93 -4.10 11.97
N LEU A 70 -19.11 -3.99 13.02
CA LEU A 70 -19.44 -4.41 14.38
C LEU A 70 -20.72 -3.71 14.86
N LEU A 71 -20.83 -2.41 14.63
CA LEU A 71 -21.99 -1.61 15.00
C LEU A 71 -23.25 -2.09 14.27
N VAL A 72 -23.14 -2.35 12.97
CA VAL A 72 -24.28 -2.82 12.17
C VAL A 72 -24.75 -4.20 12.62
N VAL A 73 -23.83 -5.12 12.86
CA VAL A 73 -24.15 -6.49 13.32
C VAL A 73 -24.77 -6.49 14.72
N THR A 74 -24.25 -5.67 15.64
CA THR A 74 -24.75 -5.59 17.03
C THR A 74 -26.11 -4.89 17.12
N PHE A 75 -26.33 -3.80 16.39
CA PHE A 75 -27.60 -3.05 16.44
C PHE A 75 -28.68 -3.59 15.49
N CYS A 76 -28.39 -4.57 14.65
CA CYS A 76 -29.34 -5.17 13.70
C CYS A 76 -30.65 -5.62 14.37
N ALA A 77 -30.55 -6.31 15.53
CA ALA A 77 -31.73 -6.83 16.23
C ALA A 77 -32.47 -5.78 17.09
N ILE A 78 -31.79 -4.68 17.46
CA ILE A 78 -32.32 -3.65 18.35
C ILE A 78 -33.03 -2.54 17.57
N ALA A 79 -32.43 -2.09 16.47
CA ALA A 79 -32.91 -0.94 15.69
C ALA A 79 -32.83 -1.25 14.19
N PRO A 80 -33.84 -1.90 13.59
CA PRO A 80 -33.80 -2.30 12.18
C PRO A 80 -33.71 -1.12 11.22
N LEU A 81 -34.24 0.05 11.61
CA LEU A 81 -34.08 1.32 10.90
C LEU A 81 -32.61 1.67 10.67
N LEU A 82 -31.72 1.34 11.61
CA LEU A 82 -30.28 1.61 11.51
C LEU A 82 -29.67 0.78 10.39
N ASN A 83 -30.11 -0.47 10.29
CA ASN A 83 -29.61 -1.42 9.31
C ASN A 83 -29.95 -1.01 7.87
N TYR A 84 -31.11 -0.39 7.63
CA TYR A 84 -31.45 0.15 6.31
C TYR A 84 -30.47 1.26 5.87
N PHE A 85 -30.15 2.21 6.76
CA PHE A 85 -29.15 3.24 6.45
C PHE A 85 -27.76 2.65 6.29
N ALA A 86 -27.40 1.64 7.09
CA ALA A 86 -26.14 0.94 6.96
C ALA A 86 -26.01 0.14 5.66
N LEU A 87 -27.10 -0.44 5.16
CA LEU A 87 -27.13 -1.12 3.88
C LEU A 87 -26.80 -0.15 2.75
N VAL A 88 -27.43 1.04 2.75
CA VAL A 88 -27.12 2.11 1.79
C VAL A 88 -25.64 2.51 1.89
N TYR A 89 -25.11 2.67 3.11
CA TYR A 89 -23.68 2.93 3.32
C TYR A 89 -22.78 1.88 2.66
N PHE A 90 -23.02 0.60 2.91
CA PHE A 90 -22.18 -0.47 2.36
C PHE A 90 -22.26 -0.57 0.84
N ILE A 91 -23.43 -0.32 0.24
CA ILE A 91 -23.59 -0.29 -1.24
C ILE A 91 -22.78 0.86 -1.84
N VAL A 92 -22.92 2.06 -1.29
CA VAL A 92 -22.19 3.24 -1.79
C VAL A 92 -20.69 3.05 -1.58
N ALA A 93 -20.28 2.59 -0.41
CA ALA A 93 -18.88 2.31 -0.09
C ALA A 93 -18.28 1.29 -1.06
N GLU A 94 -18.99 0.19 -1.34
CA GLU A 94 -18.53 -0.82 -2.29
C GLU A 94 -18.28 -0.22 -3.69
N LEU A 95 -19.21 0.60 -4.20
CA LEU A 95 -19.08 1.23 -5.50
C LEU A 95 -17.86 2.18 -5.55
N VAL A 96 -17.68 3.00 -4.52
CA VAL A 96 -16.56 3.94 -4.41
C VAL A 96 -15.23 3.17 -4.35
N PHE A 97 -15.10 2.20 -3.44
CA PHE A 97 -13.86 1.44 -3.26
C PHE A 97 -13.51 0.59 -4.47
N ARG A 98 -14.49 -0.03 -5.15
CA ARG A 98 -14.24 -0.74 -6.42
C ARG A 98 -13.60 0.17 -7.45
N ARG A 99 -14.09 1.41 -7.60
CA ARG A 99 -13.52 2.37 -8.53
C ARG A 99 -12.12 2.81 -8.11
N GLN A 100 -11.89 3.05 -6.83
CA GLN A 100 -10.58 3.48 -6.34
C GLN A 100 -9.50 2.39 -6.46
N VAL A 101 -9.84 1.14 -6.13
CA VAL A 101 -8.90 0.02 -6.26
C VAL A 101 -8.49 -0.21 -7.72
N LEU A 102 -9.38 0.06 -8.69
CA LEU A 102 -9.08 -0.11 -10.11
C LEU A 102 -8.26 1.02 -10.73
N TYR A 103 -8.49 2.27 -10.33
CA TYR A 103 -7.95 3.44 -11.05
C TYR A 103 -6.94 4.28 -10.28
N VAL A 104 -6.82 4.06 -8.97
CA VAL A 104 -6.24 5.05 -8.06
C VAL A 104 -5.15 4.49 -7.16
N TYR A 105 -5.34 3.27 -6.65
CA TYR A 105 -4.42 2.62 -5.73
C TYR A 105 -3.48 1.67 -6.48
N ASP A 106 -2.19 1.72 -6.14
CA ASP A 106 -1.25 0.72 -6.64
C ASP A 106 -1.46 -0.60 -5.89
N PRO A 107 -1.45 -1.75 -6.58
CA PRO A 107 -1.61 -3.04 -5.93
C PRO A 107 -0.41 -3.30 -5.01
N SER A 108 -0.65 -3.35 -3.71
CA SER A 108 0.41 -3.64 -2.75
C SER A 108 0.91 -5.09 -2.97
N PRO A 109 2.24 -5.30 -3.01
CA PRO A 109 2.82 -6.60 -3.40
C PRO A 109 2.53 -7.74 -2.41
N HIS A 110 1.92 -7.47 -1.25
CA HIS A 110 1.71 -8.42 -0.16
C HIS A 110 0.23 -8.75 0.13
N SER A 111 -0.71 -8.30 -0.70
CA SER A 111 -2.16 -8.43 -0.45
C SER A 111 -2.80 -9.78 -0.83
N SER A 112 -2.06 -10.90 -0.80
CA SER A 112 -2.56 -12.23 -1.20
C SER A 112 -3.55 -12.86 -0.19
N GLY A 113 -4.54 -12.10 0.30
CA GLY A 113 -5.59 -12.57 1.21
C GLY A 113 -5.16 -12.74 2.67
N VAL A 114 -3.97 -12.26 3.05
CA VAL A 114 -3.40 -12.42 4.41
C VAL A 114 -4.30 -11.82 5.50
N TYR A 115 -5.07 -10.76 5.18
CA TYR A 115 -5.97 -10.11 6.12
C TYR A 115 -7.30 -10.85 6.35
N TRP A 116 -7.68 -11.76 5.45
CA TRP A 116 -8.97 -12.45 5.49
C TRP A 116 -9.21 -13.29 6.76
N PRO A 117 -8.25 -14.10 7.25
CA PRO A 117 -8.44 -14.86 8.49
C PRO A 117 -8.72 -13.96 9.70
N ARG A 118 -8.03 -12.81 9.77
CA ARG A 118 -8.22 -11.83 10.85
C ARG A 118 -9.60 -11.17 10.77
N LEU A 119 -10.02 -10.80 9.56
CA LEU A 119 -11.35 -10.27 9.30
C LEU A 119 -12.44 -11.27 9.70
N HIS A 120 -12.28 -12.54 9.34
CA HIS A 120 -13.23 -13.59 9.67
C HIS A 120 -13.37 -13.78 11.19
N THR A 121 -12.26 -13.87 11.93
CA THR A 121 -12.29 -13.97 13.39
C THR A 121 -12.99 -12.77 14.03
N PHE A 122 -12.73 -11.56 13.52
CA PHE A 122 -13.41 -10.35 13.98
C PHE A 122 -14.92 -10.40 13.70
N LEU A 123 -15.33 -10.83 12.51
CA LEU A 123 -16.75 -10.96 12.12
C LEU A 123 -17.51 -11.96 13.01
N VAL A 124 -16.90 -13.11 13.30
CA VAL A 124 -17.49 -14.11 14.21
C VAL A 124 -17.57 -13.57 15.64
N GLY A 125 -16.55 -12.83 16.10
CA GLY A 125 -16.58 -12.14 17.39
C GLY A 125 -17.70 -11.09 17.47
N ALA A 126 -17.90 -10.30 16.42
CA ALA A 126 -18.99 -9.33 16.31
C ALA A 126 -20.38 -10.00 16.36
N LEU A 127 -20.54 -11.14 15.67
CA LEU A 127 -21.77 -11.94 15.70
C LEU A 127 -22.06 -12.51 17.09
N LEU A 128 -21.05 -13.06 17.77
CA LEU A 128 -21.18 -13.55 19.15
C LEU A 128 -21.60 -12.41 20.09
N LEU A 129 -20.98 -11.24 19.97
CA LEU A 129 -21.36 -10.07 20.76
C LEU A 129 -22.81 -9.63 20.49
N SER A 130 -23.24 -9.65 19.23
CA SER A 130 -24.63 -9.37 18.85
C SER A 130 -25.63 -10.36 19.47
N GLN A 131 -25.29 -11.64 19.50
CA GLN A 131 -26.15 -12.68 20.10
C GLN A 131 -26.22 -12.55 21.62
N VAL A 132 -25.11 -12.24 22.29
CA VAL A 132 -25.09 -12.00 23.75
C VAL A 132 -25.90 -10.75 24.11
N THR A 133 -25.75 -9.66 23.37
CA THR A 133 -26.54 -8.43 23.59
C THR A 133 -28.03 -8.67 23.32
N PHE A 134 -28.39 -9.42 22.28
CA PHE A 134 -29.76 -9.83 21.99
C PHE A 134 -30.36 -10.70 23.10
N LEU A 135 -29.58 -11.66 23.63
CA LEU A 135 -29.98 -12.47 24.78
C LEU A 135 -30.24 -11.62 26.02
N GLY A 136 -29.35 -10.65 26.31
CA GLY A 136 -29.56 -9.69 27.40
C GLY A 136 -30.85 -8.89 27.25
N MET A 137 -31.16 -8.44 26.03
CA MET A 137 -32.40 -7.71 25.73
C MET A 137 -33.65 -8.59 25.91
N ILE A 138 -33.62 -9.84 25.43
CA ILE A 138 -34.75 -10.78 25.55
C ILE A 138 -34.93 -11.24 26.99
N SER A 139 -33.86 -11.40 27.77
CA SER A 139 -33.95 -11.79 29.19
C SER A 139 -34.77 -10.82 30.04
N LEU A 140 -34.93 -9.56 29.59
CA LEU A 140 -35.78 -8.56 30.22
C LEU A 140 -37.27 -8.77 29.93
N LYS A 141 -37.61 -9.46 28.84
CA LYS A 141 -38.97 -9.86 28.50
C LYS A 141 -39.21 -11.28 29.03
N ILE A 142 -40.18 -11.45 29.94
CA ILE A 142 -40.50 -12.74 30.58
C ILE A 142 -41.23 -13.66 29.58
N ALA A 143 -40.49 -14.20 28.61
CA ALA A 143 -40.99 -15.10 27.58
C ALA A 143 -40.06 -16.32 27.46
N PRO A 144 -40.44 -17.51 27.99
CA PRO A 144 -39.53 -18.65 28.12
C PRO A 144 -39.10 -19.26 26.78
N GLY A 145 -39.98 -19.27 25.77
CA GLY A 145 -39.65 -19.80 24.43
C GLY A 145 -38.55 -19.00 23.73
N PRO A 146 -38.70 -17.67 23.56
CA PRO A 146 -37.68 -16.82 22.95
C PRO A 146 -36.34 -16.84 23.68
N ILE A 147 -36.34 -16.96 25.01
CA ILE A 147 -35.11 -17.06 25.81
C ILE A 147 -34.34 -18.35 25.45
N ALA A 148 -35.04 -19.49 25.38
CA ALA A 148 -34.42 -20.77 25.02
C ALA A 148 -33.86 -20.78 23.59
N ALA A 149 -34.51 -20.10 22.66
CA ALA A 149 -33.97 -19.91 21.32
C ALA A 149 -32.74 -18.99 21.34
N ALA A 150 -32.83 -17.85 22.03
CA ALA A 150 -31.74 -16.86 22.10
C ALA A 150 -30.47 -17.43 22.78
N THR A 151 -30.58 -18.37 23.71
CA THR A 151 -29.44 -19.05 24.34
C THR A 151 -28.77 -20.08 23.42
N ALA A 152 -29.53 -20.71 22.52
CA ALA A 152 -28.97 -21.66 21.55
C ALA A 152 -28.08 -20.98 20.50
N LEU A 153 -28.40 -19.75 20.09
CA LEU A 153 -27.64 -18.99 19.08
C LEU A 153 -26.13 -18.81 19.41
N PRO A 154 -25.73 -18.25 20.56
CA PRO A 154 -24.32 -18.06 20.89
C PRO A 154 -23.59 -19.40 21.05
N PHE A 155 -24.28 -20.46 21.48
CA PHE A 155 -23.70 -21.80 21.57
C PHE A 155 -23.33 -22.35 20.19
N VAL A 156 -24.27 -22.28 19.23
CA VAL A 156 -24.01 -22.74 17.85
C VAL A 156 -22.88 -21.93 17.21
N SER A 157 -22.87 -20.61 17.39
CA SER A 157 -21.81 -19.75 16.86
C SER A 157 -20.44 -20.05 17.47
N ALA A 158 -20.38 -20.38 18.76
CA ALA A 158 -19.13 -20.77 19.43
C ALA A 158 -18.59 -22.11 18.90
N VAL A 159 -19.47 -23.11 18.70
CA VAL A 159 -19.08 -24.39 18.09
C VAL A 159 -18.58 -24.18 16.66
N TYR A 160 -19.27 -23.34 15.88
CA TYR A 160 -18.83 -22.97 14.53
C TYR A 160 -17.44 -22.31 14.54
N TYR A 161 -17.21 -21.39 15.47
CA TYR A 161 -15.91 -20.73 15.62
C TYR A 161 -14.79 -21.75 15.85
N LEU A 162 -14.97 -22.67 16.80
CA LEU A 162 -13.99 -23.71 17.11
C LEU A 162 -13.73 -24.64 15.92
N TYR A 163 -14.78 -24.97 15.17
CA TYR A 163 -14.67 -25.79 13.96
C TYR A 163 -13.83 -25.11 12.88
N ILE A 164 -14.10 -23.83 12.59
CA ILE A 164 -13.36 -23.07 11.57
C ILE A 164 -11.91 -22.81 11.99
N GLU A 165 -11.67 -22.49 13.26
CA GLU A 165 -10.31 -22.38 13.83
C GLU A 165 -9.49 -23.67 13.66
N GLY A 166 -10.14 -24.85 13.70
CA GLY A 166 -9.46 -26.12 13.47
C GLY A 166 -9.00 -26.35 12.03
N ILE A 167 -9.69 -25.78 11.04
CA ILE A 167 -9.52 -26.10 9.61
C ILE A 167 -8.80 -24.98 8.86
N PHE A 168 -9.28 -23.75 9.01
CA PHE A 168 -8.93 -22.62 8.16
C PHE A 168 -7.50 -22.06 8.34
N PRO A 169 -6.94 -21.88 9.56
CA PRO A 169 -5.65 -21.21 9.73
C PRO A 169 -4.49 -22.00 9.14
N ARG A 170 -4.61 -23.34 9.01
CA ARG A 170 -3.58 -24.19 8.39
C ARG A 170 -3.43 -23.92 6.90
N SER A 171 -4.55 -23.79 6.19
CA SER A 171 -4.55 -23.55 4.75
C SER A 171 -4.28 -22.08 4.39
N ALA A 172 -4.65 -21.15 5.26
CA ALA A 172 -4.50 -19.72 5.00
C ALA A 172 -3.11 -19.17 5.35
N LYS A 173 -2.42 -19.75 6.36
CA LYS A 173 -1.09 -19.29 6.79
C LYS A 173 0.05 -19.92 6.00
N ASN A 174 -0.13 -21.15 5.52
CA ASN A 174 0.92 -21.92 4.88
C ASN A 174 0.60 -22.16 3.40
N LEU A 175 1.59 -21.96 2.54
CA LEU A 175 1.45 -22.26 1.12
C LEU A 175 1.59 -23.79 0.91
N PRO A 176 0.62 -24.47 0.28
CA PRO A 176 0.65 -25.92 0.15
C PRO A 176 1.75 -26.37 -0.83
N LEU A 177 2.63 -27.26 -0.38
CA LEU A 177 3.76 -27.78 -1.17
C LEU A 177 3.33 -28.39 -2.52
N PHE A 178 2.17 -29.04 -2.56
CA PHE A 178 1.63 -29.59 -3.81
C PHE A 178 1.40 -28.50 -4.88
N SER A 179 0.92 -27.32 -4.47
CA SER A 179 0.74 -26.20 -5.40
C SER A 179 2.08 -25.62 -5.83
N CYS A 180 3.05 -25.53 -4.91
CA CYS A 180 4.41 -25.09 -5.23
C CYS A 180 5.06 -26.03 -6.25
N ALA A 181 5.06 -27.34 -5.99
CA ALA A 181 5.65 -28.33 -6.88
C ALA A 181 5.00 -28.33 -8.28
N ARG A 182 3.68 -28.15 -8.34
CA ARG A 182 2.95 -28.01 -9.61
C ARG A 182 3.37 -26.74 -10.36
N LEU A 183 3.46 -25.61 -9.66
CA LEU A 183 3.84 -24.32 -10.24
C LEU A 183 5.31 -24.34 -10.71
N ASP A 184 6.20 -24.96 -9.95
CA ASP A 184 7.61 -25.12 -10.30
C ASP A 184 7.78 -26.01 -11.52
N LYS A 185 7.02 -27.11 -11.62
CA LYS A 185 7.02 -27.97 -12.81
C LYS A 185 6.53 -27.22 -14.05
N GLN A 186 5.50 -26.38 -13.92
CA GLN A 186 5.04 -25.52 -15.02
C GLN A 186 6.10 -24.48 -15.42
N ARG A 187 6.88 -23.99 -14.46
CA ARG A 187 7.92 -22.97 -14.68
C ARG A 187 9.30 -23.54 -15.03
N ALA A 188 9.47 -24.85 -15.04
CA ALA A 188 10.76 -25.51 -15.24
C ALA A 188 11.48 -25.13 -16.56
N GLY A 189 10.73 -24.68 -17.57
CA GLY A 189 11.29 -24.21 -18.85
C GLY A 189 11.69 -22.72 -18.88
N HIS A 190 11.43 -21.95 -17.83
CA HIS A 190 11.76 -20.53 -17.76
C HIS A 190 13.02 -20.30 -16.91
N ALA A 191 13.89 -19.39 -17.35
CA ALA A 191 15.04 -18.98 -16.56
C ALA A 191 14.59 -18.30 -15.26
N PHE A 192 15.17 -18.72 -14.13
CA PHE A 192 14.91 -18.06 -12.85
C PHE A 192 15.45 -16.62 -12.87
N ALA A 193 14.68 -15.69 -12.30
CA ALA A 193 15.13 -14.32 -12.13
C ALA A 193 16.35 -14.28 -11.20
N ASN A 194 17.31 -13.40 -11.48
CA ASN A 194 18.47 -13.23 -10.62
C ASN A 194 18.07 -12.54 -9.31
N LEU A 195 18.08 -13.28 -8.20
CA LEU A 195 17.73 -12.78 -6.88
C LEU A 195 18.88 -12.06 -6.17
N SER A 196 20.12 -12.12 -6.68
CA SER A 196 21.29 -11.58 -5.97
C SER A 196 21.20 -10.07 -5.75
N ALA A 197 20.54 -9.35 -6.65
CA ALA A 197 20.31 -7.91 -6.56
C ALA A 197 18.94 -7.53 -5.96
N ALA A 198 18.04 -8.50 -5.72
CA ALA A 198 16.65 -8.22 -5.37
C ALA A 198 16.46 -7.62 -3.96
N PHE A 199 17.34 -7.99 -3.02
CA PHE A 199 17.28 -7.53 -1.62
C PHE A 199 18.43 -6.58 -1.26
N VAL A 200 19.01 -5.90 -2.26
CA VAL A 200 20.03 -4.88 -2.04
C VAL A 200 19.36 -3.54 -1.68
N GLN A 201 19.89 -2.84 -0.69
CA GLN A 201 19.35 -1.55 -0.27
C GLN A 201 19.42 -0.53 -1.42
N PRO A 202 18.36 0.24 -1.69
CA PRO A 202 18.36 1.25 -2.75
C PRO A 202 19.48 2.30 -2.62
N ALA A 203 19.96 2.54 -1.39
CA ALA A 203 21.07 3.45 -1.13
C ALA A 203 22.42 2.92 -1.67
N LEU A 204 22.61 1.59 -1.72
CA LEU A 204 23.85 0.96 -2.20
C LEU A 204 23.92 0.91 -3.73
N THR A 205 22.77 0.98 -4.40
CA THR A 205 22.65 1.05 -5.87
C THR A 205 22.49 2.46 -6.40
N ALA A 206 22.40 3.47 -5.52
CA ALA A 206 22.27 4.86 -5.92
C ALA A 206 23.56 5.34 -6.62
N SER A 207 23.44 5.71 -7.89
CA SER A 207 24.51 6.41 -8.61
C SER A 207 24.65 7.85 -8.10
N ASP A 208 25.87 8.38 -8.10
CA ASP A 208 26.13 9.78 -7.74
C ASP A 208 25.22 10.73 -8.53
N PRO A 209 24.83 11.89 -7.94
CA PRO A 209 24.04 12.88 -8.65
C PRO A 209 24.71 13.25 -9.97
N ILE A 210 23.93 13.25 -11.06
CA ILE A 210 24.40 13.67 -12.37
C ILE A 210 24.90 15.11 -12.23
N LYS A 211 26.22 15.29 -12.33
CA LYS A 211 26.81 16.63 -12.32
C LYS A 211 26.44 17.30 -13.65
N PRO A 212 25.97 18.56 -13.63
CA PRO A 212 25.76 19.31 -14.85
C PRO A 212 27.06 19.34 -15.64
N ASP A 213 26.97 18.97 -16.92
CA ASP A 213 28.10 19.01 -17.84
C ASP A 213 28.35 20.48 -18.21
N TYR A 214 29.39 21.06 -17.63
CA TYR A 214 29.79 22.44 -17.89
C TYR A 214 30.73 22.57 -19.11
N SER A 215 30.97 21.48 -19.86
CA SER A 215 31.85 21.52 -21.04
C SER A 215 31.41 22.55 -22.08
N GLU A 216 30.09 22.77 -22.23
CA GLU A 216 29.49 23.78 -23.10
C GLU A 216 29.62 25.23 -22.55
N LEU A 217 29.84 25.42 -21.24
CA LEU A 217 30.13 26.74 -20.66
C LEU A 217 31.61 27.13 -20.79
N ALA A 218 32.48 26.20 -21.20
CA ALA A 218 33.89 26.45 -21.48
C ALA A 218 34.11 27.07 -22.88
N THR A 219 33.14 27.81 -23.43
CA THR A 219 33.32 28.58 -24.66
C THR A 219 34.32 29.72 -24.44
N ASN A 220 35.55 29.47 -24.87
CA ASN A 220 36.61 30.41 -25.29
C ASN A 220 36.88 31.62 -24.40
N VAL A 221 37.57 31.41 -23.28
CA VAL A 221 38.50 32.42 -22.75
C VAL A 221 39.80 32.32 -23.54
N GLN A 222 39.79 32.85 -24.77
CA GLN A 222 40.98 32.93 -25.63
C GLN A 222 41.30 34.36 -26.05
N ASP A 223 40.83 35.34 -25.27
CA ASP A 223 41.18 36.75 -25.41
C ASP A 223 41.91 37.24 -24.15
N HIS A 224 43.19 36.87 -24.01
CA HIS A 224 44.18 37.74 -23.38
C HIS A 224 45.59 37.40 -23.89
N PRO A 225 46.25 38.32 -24.61
CA PRO A 225 47.58 38.08 -25.15
C PRO A 225 48.67 38.43 -24.11
N HIS A 226 49.66 37.53 -24.01
CA HIS A 226 51.02 37.67 -23.45
C HIS A 226 51.18 38.01 -21.95
N THR A 227 51.90 37.17 -21.21
CA THR A 227 53.28 37.49 -20.79
C THR A 227 54.01 36.20 -20.42
N SER A 228 55.07 35.91 -21.17
CA SER A 228 56.08 34.90 -20.90
C SER A 228 56.97 35.33 -19.74
N THR A 229 57.20 34.46 -18.76
CA THR A 229 58.49 34.45 -18.05
C THR A 229 58.91 33.03 -17.70
N SER A 230 60.03 32.67 -18.30
CA SER A 230 60.90 31.52 -18.02
C SER A 230 61.29 31.46 -16.54
N ASN A 231 61.38 30.26 -15.99
CA ASN A 231 62.61 29.72 -15.38
C ASN A 231 62.42 28.22 -15.12
N GLY A 232 63.33 27.43 -15.70
CA GLY A 232 63.48 26.01 -15.38
C GLY A 232 64.21 25.83 -14.06
N ASP A 233 64.14 24.59 -13.56
CA ASP A 233 65.33 23.81 -13.26
C ASP A 233 64.94 22.32 -13.22
N GLU A 234 65.84 21.50 -13.75
CA GLU A 234 65.80 20.07 -14.02
C GLU A 234 65.84 19.22 -12.74
N GLU A 235 65.28 18.00 -12.77
CA GLU A 235 66.11 16.78 -12.63
C GLU A 235 65.32 15.50 -12.97
N ASP A 236 66.05 14.59 -13.61
CA ASP A 236 65.63 13.44 -14.41
C ASP A 236 65.24 12.17 -13.62
N GLY A 237 64.36 11.37 -14.24
CA GLY A 237 64.63 9.95 -14.50
C GLY A 237 64.05 8.90 -13.53
N LEU A 238 63.13 8.05 -14.03
CA LEU A 238 63.44 6.66 -14.45
C LEU A 238 62.21 5.69 -14.40
N ASN A 239 61.98 5.00 -15.53
CA ASN A 239 61.24 3.74 -15.81
C ASN A 239 59.69 3.73 -15.70
N ARG A 240 58.88 3.59 -16.78
CA ARG A 240 58.76 2.62 -17.91
C ARG A 240 57.96 1.34 -17.58
N SER A 241 56.85 1.17 -18.33
CA SER A 241 56.05 -0.05 -18.60
C SER A 241 55.08 -0.47 -17.48
N THR A 242 53.77 -0.58 -17.70
CA THR A 242 53.15 -1.57 -18.59
C THR A 242 51.85 -1.10 -19.25
N ALA A 243 51.59 -1.73 -20.39
CA ALA A 243 50.59 -1.41 -21.39
C ALA A 243 49.22 -2.06 -21.15
N LYS A 244 48.22 -1.52 -21.88
CA LYS A 244 47.07 -2.21 -22.50
C LYS A 244 45.93 -2.70 -21.59
N ASP A 245 44.76 -2.08 -21.72
CA ASP A 245 43.73 -2.47 -22.70
C ASP A 245 42.34 -2.06 -22.18
N LYS A 246 41.67 -1.12 -22.83
CA LYS A 246 40.23 -0.90 -22.61
C LYS A 246 39.55 -0.59 -23.93
N SER A 247 39.23 -1.69 -24.61
CA SER A 247 38.43 -1.76 -25.83
C SER A 247 37.06 -1.09 -25.62
N MET A 248 36.82 -0.05 -26.42
CA MET A 248 35.49 0.47 -26.75
C MET A 248 34.68 -0.59 -27.52
N LYS A 249 33.51 -0.94 -27.00
CA LYS A 249 32.33 -1.38 -27.77
C LYS A 249 31.15 -0.76 -27.03
N GLY A 250 30.30 0.05 -27.62
CA GLY A 250 29.78 0.02 -28.99
C GLY A 250 28.27 0.12 -28.82
N PHE A 251 27.77 1.35 -28.76
CA PHE A 251 26.36 1.72 -28.66
C PHE A 251 25.72 1.50 -30.04
N HIS A 252 24.68 0.68 -30.12
CA HIS A 252 23.79 0.64 -31.28
C HIS A 252 22.33 0.73 -30.82
N ILE A 253 21.62 1.52 -31.62
CA ILE A 253 20.22 1.96 -31.62
C ILE A 253 19.25 0.79 -31.50
#